data_AF-A0A9E8NF62-F1
#
_entry.id   AF-A0A9E8NF62-F1
#
_cell.length_a   1.000
_cell.length_b   1.000
_cell.length_c   1.000
_cell.angle_alpha   90.00
_cell.angle_beta   90.00
_cell.angle_gamma   90.00
#
_symmetry.space_group_name_H-M   'P 1'
#
loop_
_entity.id
_entity.type
_entity.pdbx_description
1 polymer ?
#
loop_
_entity_poly.entity_id
_entity_poly.type
_entity_poly.pdbx_seq_one_letter_code
_entity_poly.pdbx_strand_id
1 'polypeptide(L)'
;MEINNRETFATIILLCMVAFWIVSTFRKKIRDERKKKILKEGVEANATILNIKPTGEYLNNLPEFQVKVKIKPKAGDDFVAEMTEILSYSKYDSMRQGSQVLVKYDPEYYKRVIFLQISETLA
;
A
#
# COMPACT_ATOMS: atom_id res chain seq x y z
N MET A 1 -15.54 -48.94 -8.97
CA MET A 1 -14.41 -48.14 -8.47
C MET A 1 -15.01 -47.13 -7.50
N GLU A 2 -15.19 -47.49 -6.23
CA GLU A 2 -15.73 -46.57 -5.22
C GLU A 2 -14.65 -45.54 -4.92
N ILE A 3 -14.85 -44.33 -5.44
CA ILE A 3 -13.96 -43.21 -5.18
C ILE A 3 -14.18 -42.82 -3.72
N ASN A 4 -13.19 -43.09 -2.87
CA ASN A 4 -13.27 -42.82 -1.44
C ASN A 4 -13.33 -41.30 -1.24
N ASN A 5 -14.51 -40.78 -0.91
CA ASN A 5 -14.78 -39.34 -0.79
C ASN A 5 -13.72 -38.59 0.04
N ARG A 6 -13.15 -39.25 1.06
CA ARG A 6 -12.10 -38.67 1.92
C ARG A 6 -10.81 -38.32 1.17
N GLU A 7 -10.37 -39.18 0.25
CA GLU A 7 -9.16 -38.97 -0.56
C GLU A 7 -9.37 -37.89 -1.63
N THR A 8 -10.58 -37.81 -2.20
CA THR A 8 -10.93 -36.72 -3.13
C THR A 8 -11.04 -35.37 -2.43
N PHE A 9 -11.58 -35.32 -1.21
CA PHE A 9 -11.59 -34.06 -0.44
C PHE A 9 -10.17 -33.63 -0.07
N ALA A 10 -9.30 -34.57 0.33
CA ALA A 10 -7.91 -34.27 0.64
C ALA A 10 -7.14 -33.71 -0.57
N THR A 11 -7.31 -34.30 -1.76
CA THR A 11 -6.64 -33.83 -2.99
C THR A 11 -7.16 -32.47 -3.45
N ILE A 12 -8.46 -32.20 -3.34
CA ILE A 12 -9.05 -30.87 -3.65
C ILE A 12 -8.52 -29.81 -2.69
N ILE A 13 -8.48 -30.08 -1.38
CA ILE A 13 -7.95 -29.14 -0.39
C ILE A 13 -6.47 -28.83 -0.67
N LEU A 14 -5.67 -29.84 -1.02
CA LEU A 14 -4.27 -29.66 -1.35
C LEU A 14 -4.07 -28.80 -2.60
N LEU A 15 -4.86 -29.04 -3.66
CA LEU A 15 -4.86 -28.20 -4.87
C LEU A 15 -5.27 -26.76 -4.57
N CYS A 16 -6.28 -26.54 -3.73
CA CYS A 16 -6.71 -25.21 -3.32
C CYS A 16 -5.64 -24.48 -2.50
N MET A 17 -4.93 -25.16 -1.59
CA MET A 17 -3.83 -24.57 -0.83
C MET A 17 -2.66 -24.17 -1.73
N VAL A 18 -2.31 -25.01 -2.71
CA VAL A 18 -1.24 -24.70 -3.68
C VAL A 18 -1.63 -23.53 -4.58
N ALA A 19 -2.86 -23.52 -5.09
CA ALA A 19 -3.37 -22.41 -5.89
C ALA A 19 -3.43 -21.10 -5.09
N PHE A 20 -3.89 -21.15 -3.84
CA PHE A 20 -3.90 -20.00 -2.93
C PHE A 20 -2.49 -19.48 -2.67
N TRP A 21 -1.52 -20.38 -2.44
CA TRP A 21 -0.13 -20.02 -2.22
C TRP A 21 0.47 -19.31 -3.45
N ILE A 22 0.30 -19.87 -4.65
CA ILE A 22 0.77 -19.28 -5.93
C ILE A 22 0.16 -17.90 -6.13
N VAL A 23 -1.16 -17.75 -5.96
CA VAL A 23 -1.85 -16.46 -6.09
C VAL A 23 -1.33 -15.44 -5.07
N SER A 24 -1.08 -15.87 -3.82
CA SER A 24 -0.56 -14.98 -2.78
C SER A 24 0.83 -14.45 -3.12
N THR A 25 1.70 -15.30 -3.69
CA THR A 25 3.08 -14.94 -4.05
C THR A 25 3.12 -14.03 -5.27
N PHE A 26 2.27 -14.28 -6.27
CA PHE A 26 2.12 -13.41 -7.43
C PHE A 26 1.58 -12.02 -7.08
N ARG A 27 0.61 -11.93 -6.16
CA ARG A 27 0.05 -10.64 -5.70
C ARG A 27 1.11 -9.75 -5.03
N LYS A 28 2.02 -10.33 -4.25
CA LYS A 28 3.11 -9.58 -3.59
C LYS A 28 4.08 -8.98 -4.62
N LYS A 29 4.54 -9.77 -5.60
CA LYS A 29 5.52 -9.33 -6.61
C LYS A 29 5.03 -8.15 -7.48
N ILE A 30 3.76 -8.15 -7.84
CA ILE A 30 3.16 -7.07 -8.65
C ILE A 30 3.12 -5.73 -7.89
N ARG A 31 2.98 -5.76 -6.56
CA ARG A 31 2.92 -4.54 -5.74
C ARG A 31 4.28 -3.83 -5.67
N ASP A 32 5.37 -4.59 -5.60
CA ASP A 32 6.71 -4.05 -5.41
C ASP A 32 7.29 -3.42 -6.70
N GLU A 33 7.06 -4.03 -7.86
CA GLU A 33 7.46 -3.45 -9.15
C GLU A 33 6.73 -2.13 -9.43
N ARG A 34 5.46 -2.02 -9.03
CA ARG A 34 4.67 -0.80 -9.19
C ARG A 34 5.19 0.34 -8.30
N LYS A 35 5.59 0.04 -7.07
CA LYS A 35 6.21 1.04 -6.19
C LYS A 35 7.52 1.57 -6.80
N LYS A 36 8.35 0.70 -7.37
CA LYS A 36 9.58 1.10 -8.08
C LYS A 36 9.29 2.02 -9.27
N LYS A 37 8.25 1.74 -10.06
CA LYS A 37 7.87 2.59 -11.19
C LYS A 37 7.47 4.00 -10.73
N ILE A 38 6.65 4.12 -9.68
CA ILE A 38 6.22 5.43 -9.15
C ILE A 38 7.40 6.20 -8.53
N LEU A 39 8.34 5.51 -7.86
CA LEU A 39 9.56 6.17 -7.35
C LEU A 39 10.41 6.76 -8.49
N LYS A 40 10.50 6.05 -9.62
CA LYS A 40 11.33 6.41 -10.76
C LYS A 40 10.68 7.41 -11.72
N GLU A 41 9.37 7.29 -11.95
CA GLU A 41 8.62 8.04 -12.99
C GLU A 41 7.47 8.87 -12.43
N GLY A 42 7.17 8.77 -11.13
CA GLY A 42 6.09 9.53 -10.49
C GLY A 42 6.41 11.03 -10.37
N VAL A 43 5.37 11.84 -10.42
CA VAL A 43 5.47 13.30 -10.33
C VAL A 43 5.47 13.73 -8.87
N GLU A 44 6.44 14.55 -8.49
CA GLU A 44 6.55 15.11 -7.14
C GLU A 44 5.57 16.26 -6.95
N ALA A 45 4.79 16.19 -5.87
CA ALA A 45 3.84 17.22 -5.49
C ALA A 45 3.77 17.41 -3.98
N ASN A 46 3.46 18.64 -3.57
CA ASN A 46 3.13 18.93 -2.19
C ASN A 46 1.74 18.39 -1.88
N ALA A 47 1.60 17.78 -0.73
CA ALA A 47 0.34 17.29 -0.24
C ALA A 47 0.09 17.75 1.20
N THR A 48 -1.18 17.87 1.56
CA THR A 48 -1.61 18.20 2.92
C THR A 48 -2.36 17.01 3.49
N ILE A 49 -1.97 16.58 4.70
CA ILE A 49 -2.68 15.50 5.39
C ILE A 49 -4.06 15.99 5.80
N LEU A 50 -5.10 15.37 5.26
CA LEU A 50 -6.49 15.65 5.63
C LEU A 50 -6.94 14.80 6.81
N ASN A 51 -6.51 13.55 6.86
CA ASN A 51 -6.84 12.64 7.95
C ASN A 51 -5.80 11.52 8.04
N ILE A 52 -5.54 11.05 9.26
CA ILE A 52 -4.70 9.89 9.53
C ILE A 52 -5.36 9.08 10.64
N LYS A 53 -5.59 7.79 10.39
CA LYS A 53 -6.20 6.88 11.37
C LYS A 53 -5.54 5.51 11.34
N PRO A 54 -5.38 4.85 12.50
CA PRO A 54 -4.91 3.47 12.54
C PRO A 54 -5.92 2.54 11.87
N THR A 55 -5.44 1.53 11.14
CA THR A 55 -6.32 0.48 10.55
C THR A 55 -6.62 -0.62 11.58
N GLY A 56 -5.83 -0.70 12.64
CA GLY A 56 -5.87 -1.79 13.62
C GLY A 56 -4.98 -2.98 13.25
N GLU A 57 -4.44 -2.98 12.03
CA GLU A 57 -3.50 -4.00 11.56
C GLU A 57 -2.06 -3.61 11.92
N TYR A 58 -1.25 -4.63 12.15
CA TYR A 58 0.19 -4.48 12.40
C TYR A 58 0.97 -5.33 11.41
N LEU A 59 1.97 -4.73 10.76
CA LEU A 59 2.91 -5.46 9.92
C LEU A 59 4.30 -5.34 10.52
N ASN A 60 4.94 -6.48 10.82
CA ASN A 60 6.27 -6.53 11.43
C ASN A 60 6.39 -5.67 12.70
N ASN A 61 5.41 -5.77 13.60
CA ASN A 61 5.30 -4.98 14.84
C ASN A 61 5.17 -3.46 14.63
N LEU A 62 4.95 -3.00 13.41
CA LEU A 62 4.67 -1.60 13.12
C LEU A 62 3.17 -1.43 12.80
N PRO A 63 2.49 -0.44 13.41
CA PRO A 63 1.10 -0.16 13.11
C PRO A 63 0.92 0.33 11.68
N GLU A 64 -0.18 -0.11 11.07
CA GLU A 64 -0.62 0.35 9.77
C GLU A 64 -1.64 1.50 9.93
N PHE A 65 -1.47 2.54 9.13
CA PHE A 65 -2.32 3.73 9.13
C PHE A 65 -2.92 3.96 7.74
N GLN A 66 -4.18 4.35 7.73
CA GLN A 66 -4.85 4.90 6.56
C GLN A 66 -4.70 6.42 6.60
N VAL A 67 -4.06 6.98 5.57
CA VAL A 67 -3.78 8.40 5.42
C VAL A 67 -4.53 8.94 4.21
N LYS A 68 -5.32 9.97 4.42
CA LYS A 68 -5.99 10.74 3.37
C LYS A 68 -5.25 12.06 3.18
N VAL A 69 -4.84 12.34 1.96
CA VAL A 69 -4.05 13.53 1.62
C VAL A 69 -4.69 14.30 0.47
N LYS A 70 -4.62 15.62 0.54
CA LYS A 70 -4.95 16.51 -0.59
C LYS A 70 -3.66 16.86 -1.31
N ILE A 71 -3.56 16.48 -2.58
CA ILE A 71 -2.36 16.65 -3.40
C ILE A 71 -2.56 17.86 -4.28
N LYS A 72 -1.53 18.71 -4.33
CA LYS A 72 -1.49 19.93 -5.13
C LYS A 72 -0.40 19.78 -6.19
N PRO A 73 -0.71 19.21 -7.37
CA PRO A 73 0.25 19.09 -8.44
C PRO A 73 0.65 20.47 -8.97
N LYS A 74 1.86 20.60 -9.54
CA LYS A 74 2.33 21.87 -10.12
C LYS A 74 1.49 22.31 -11.32
N ALA A 75 0.86 21.36 -12.00
CA ALA A 75 -0.02 21.57 -13.13
C ALA A 75 -1.24 20.65 -13.00
N GLY A 76 -2.43 21.22 -13.17
CA GLY A 76 -3.72 20.52 -13.02
C GLY A 76 -4.45 20.87 -11.73
N ASP A 77 -5.55 20.16 -11.49
CA ASP A 77 -6.41 20.39 -10.33
C ASP A 77 -5.92 19.64 -9.09
N ASP A 78 -6.24 20.21 -7.92
CA ASP A 78 -6.06 19.54 -6.65
C ASP A 78 -6.94 18.28 -6.58
N PHE A 79 -6.39 17.17 -6.08
CA PHE A 79 -7.16 15.94 -5.88
C PHE A 79 -6.87 15.31 -4.52
N VAL A 80 -7.79 14.46 -4.07
CA VAL A 80 -7.66 13.73 -2.80
C VAL A 80 -7.31 12.28 -3.09
N ALA A 81 -6.28 11.79 -2.43
CA ALA A 81 -5.88 10.39 -2.47
C ALA A 81 -5.90 9.79 -1.06
N GLU A 82 -6.15 8.49 -1.01
CA GLU A 82 -6.13 7.69 0.20
C GLU A 82 -5.08 6.59 0.01
N MET A 83 -4.20 6.45 0.99
CA MET A 83 -3.12 5.48 0.98
C MET A 83 -2.98 4.82 2.34
N THR A 84 -2.40 3.62 2.33
CA THR A 84 -2.14 2.84 3.52
C THR A 84 -0.64 2.71 3.72
N GLU A 85 -0.15 3.14 4.87
CA GLU A 85 1.27 3.21 5.18
C GLU A 85 1.57 2.65 6.55
N ILE A 86 2.73 2.01 6.66
CA ILE A 86 3.19 1.39 7.89
C ILE A 86 4.18 2.36 8.53
N LEU A 87 3.81 2.91 9.69
CA LEU A 87 4.53 3.99 10.33
C LEU A 87 4.82 3.63 11.79
N SER A 88 5.95 4.07 12.30
CA SER A 88 6.19 4.06 13.75
C SER A 88 5.39 5.18 14.43
N TYR A 89 5.06 5.00 15.71
CA TYR A 89 4.35 6.04 16.48
C TYR A 89 5.09 7.38 16.52
N SER A 90 6.43 7.37 16.51
CA SER A 90 7.24 8.60 16.45
C SER A 90 7.02 9.38 15.15
N LYS A 91 6.87 8.69 14.00
CA LYS A 91 6.53 9.35 12.72
C LYS A 91 5.05 9.75 12.65
N TYR A 92 4.16 8.98 13.26
CA TYR A 92 2.75 9.38 13.37
C TYR A 92 2.62 10.73 14.08
N ASP A 93 3.37 10.96 15.16
CA ASP A 93 3.27 12.21 15.93
C ASP A 93 3.71 13.45 15.13
N SER A 94 4.65 13.30 14.18
CA SER A 94 5.04 14.38 13.27
C SER A 94 4.09 14.57 12.08
N MET A 95 3.29 13.56 11.76
CA MET A 95 2.34 13.55 10.64
C MET A 95 0.91 13.75 11.14
N ARG A 96 0.62 14.95 11.64
CA ARG A 96 -0.72 15.34 12.08
C ARG A 96 -1.55 15.87 10.91
N GLN A 97 -2.86 15.90 11.09
CA GLN A 97 -3.76 16.59 10.17
C GLN A 97 -3.31 18.04 9.98
N GLY A 98 -3.24 18.49 8.73
CA GLY A 98 -2.73 19.81 8.35
C GLY A 98 -1.24 19.85 8.03
N SER A 99 -0.45 18.83 8.39
CA SER A 99 0.96 18.76 8.03
C SER A 99 1.14 18.72 6.50
N GLN A 100 2.16 19.44 6.01
CA GLN A 100 2.59 19.38 4.62
C GLN A 100 3.61 18.27 4.44
N VAL A 101 3.44 17.49 3.38
CA VAL A 101 4.24 16.30 3.09
C VAL A 101 4.52 16.23 1.59
N LEU A 102 5.68 15.70 1.24
CA LEU A 102 6.06 15.53 -0.16
C LEU A 102 5.67 14.11 -0.61
N VAL A 103 4.95 14.04 -1.73
CA VAL A 103 4.50 12.77 -2.31
C VAL A 103 4.92 12.66 -3.76
N LYS A 104 5.08 11.42 -4.23
CA LYS A 104 5.05 11.10 -5.66
C LYS A 104 3.73 10.45 -6.00
N TYR A 105 3.10 10.92 -7.08
CA TYR A 105 1.92 10.28 -7.62
C TYR A 105 2.14 9.80 -9.05
N ASP A 106 1.40 8.77 -9.45
CA ASP A 106 1.37 8.27 -10.83
C ASP A 106 0.45 9.19 -11.67
N PRO A 107 0.97 9.90 -12.70
CA PRO A 107 0.15 10.78 -13.52
C PRO A 107 -0.88 10.02 -14.38
N GLU A 108 -0.67 8.73 -14.65
CA GLU A 108 -1.66 7.87 -15.32
C GLU A 108 -2.76 7.41 -14.34
N TYR A 109 -2.46 7.38 -13.04
CA TYR A 109 -3.35 6.87 -12.00
C TYR A 109 -3.23 7.66 -10.69
N TYR A 110 -3.95 8.78 -10.58
CA TYR A 110 -3.94 9.69 -9.41
C TYR A 110 -4.21 9.04 -8.04
N LYS A 111 -4.80 7.83 -8.00
CA LYS A 111 -4.99 7.07 -6.74
C LYS A 111 -3.70 6.43 -6.21
N ARG A 112 -2.63 6.39 -7.00
CA ARG A 112 -1.37 5.78 -6.62
C ARG A 112 -0.40 6.86 -6.18
N VAL A 113 -0.19 6.92 -4.88
CA VAL A 113 0.60 7.96 -4.24
C VAL A 113 1.50 7.30 -3.21
N ILE A 114 2.74 7.77 -3.14
CA ILE A 114 3.74 7.30 -2.18
C ILE A 114 4.37 8.52 -1.48
N PHE A 115 4.70 8.39 -0.21
CA PHE A 115 5.46 9.42 0.50
C PHE A 115 6.95 9.31 0.19
N LEU A 116 7.56 10.42 -0.23
CA LEU A 116 9.00 10.48 -0.49
C LEU A 116 9.83 10.43 0.81
N GLN A 117 9.34 11.05 1.87
CA GLN A 117 10.06 11.17 3.14
C GLN A 117 10.00 9.89 4.01
N ILE A 118 9.27 8.86 3.54
CA ILE A 118 9.07 7.60 4.27
C ILE A 118 9.87 6.46 3.64
N SER A 119 10.18 6.55 2.34
CA SER A 119 10.93 5.52 1.63
C SER A 119 12.41 5.39 2.02
N GLU A 120 13.02 6.43 2.60
CA GLU A 120 14.45 6.39 2.98
C GLU A 120 14.73 5.56 4.24
N THR A 121 13.72 5.24 5.05
CA THR A 121 13.90 4.50 6.31
C THR A 121 13.68 2.99 6.21
N LEU A 122 13.52 2.44 5.00
CA LEU A 122 13.40 0.99 4.76
C LEU A 122 14.58 0.42 3.94
N ALA A 123 15.72 1.11 3.92
CA ALA A 123 16.98 0.62 3.35
C ALA A 123 17.88 0.03 4.45
#